data_AF-X0ZAI4-F1
#
_entry.id   AF-X0ZAI4-F1
#
_cell.length_a   1.000
_cell.length_b   1.000
_cell.length_c   1.000
_cell.angle_alpha   90.00
_cell.angle_beta   90.00
_cell.angle_gamma   90.00
#
_symmetry.space_group_name_H-M   'P 1'
#
loop_
_entity.id
_entity.type
_entity.pdbx_description
1 polymer ?
#
loop_
_entity_poly.entity_id
_entity_poly.type
_entity_poly.pdbx_seq_one_letter_code
_entity_poly.pdbx_strand_id
1 'polypeptide(L)' 'MTLWGQKGSTVIRGNLLVIPIEESILYVEPLYLRAEKGEIPELKRVIVSNGSDVMIGNNLEDALEKLFV' A
#
# COMPACT_ATOMS: atom_id res chain seq x y z
N MET A 1 -5.76 -5.80 20.52
CA MET A 1 -6.81 -5.04 19.84
C MET A 1 -6.14 -3.95 19.03
N THR A 2 -6.11 -4.06 17.69
CA THR A 2 -5.60 -3.00 16.81
C THR A 2 -6.78 -2.16 16.32
N LEU A 3 -6.69 -0.84 16.52
CA LEU A 3 -7.71 0.16 16.19
C LEU A 3 -7.86 0.38 14.67
N TRP A 4 -8.28 -0.62 13.89
CA TRP A 4 -8.48 -0.48 12.44
C TRP A 4 -9.77 -1.17 11.96
N GLY A 5 -10.91 -0.83 12.59
CA GLY A 5 -12.20 -1.41 12.21
C GLY A 5 -13.45 -0.72 12.75
N GLN A 6 -13.36 0.51 13.27
CA GLN A 6 -14.54 1.21 13.79
C GLN A 6 -14.70 2.59 13.14
N LYS A 7 -15.31 2.61 11.95
CA LYS A 7 -16.21 3.66 11.41
C LYS A 7 -16.34 3.48 9.90
N GLY A 8 -17.23 2.59 9.48
CA GLY A 8 -17.85 2.59 8.15
C GLY A 8 -16.96 2.70 6.92
N SER A 9 -15.71 2.24 6.99
CA SER A 9 -14.78 2.21 5.85
C SER A 9 -14.12 0.85 5.80
N THR A 10 -14.26 0.18 4.66
CA THR A 10 -13.63 -1.13 4.39
C THR A 10 -12.29 -0.90 3.72
N VAL A 11 -11.23 -1.52 4.26
CA VAL A 11 -9.92 -1.55 3.62
C VAL A 11 -9.95 -2.58 2.49
N ILE A 12 -9.57 -2.15 1.29
CA ILE A 12 -9.47 -3.01 0.11
C ILE A 12 -8.01 -3.04 -0.30
N ARG A 13 -7.45 -4.24 -0.29
CA ARG A 13 -6.12 -4.51 -0.85
C ARG A 13 -6.25 -4.60 -2.37
N GLY A 14 -5.42 -3.86 -3.09
CA GLY A 14 -5.34 -3.96 -4.54
C GLY A 14 -4.53 -5.17 -5.00
N ASN A 15 -4.21 -5.18 -6.29
CA ASN A 15 -3.35 -6.20 -6.86
C ASN A 15 -1.90 -5.96 -6.43
N LEU A 16 -1.22 -7.02 -5.98
CA LEU A 16 0.21 -7.00 -5.76
C LEU A 16 0.92 -6.92 -7.11
N LEU A 17 1.69 -5.86 -7.30
CA LEU A 17 2.55 -5.68 -8.46
C LEU A 17 3.96 -6.16 -8.10
N VAL A 18 4.51 -7.01 -8.94
CA VAL A 18 5.88 -7.54 -8.78
C VAL A 18 6.69 -7.01 -9.96
N ILE A 19 7.64 -6.12 -9.67
CA ILE A 19 8.41 -5.40 -10.68
C ILE A 19 9.88 -5.81 -10.52
N PRO A 20 10.46 -6.55 -11.48
CA PRO A 20 11.88 -6.83 -11.48
C PRO A 20 12.67 -5.55 -11.81
N ILE A 21 13.70 -5.25 -11.01
CA ILE A 21 14.60 -4.10 -11.19
C ILE A 21 16.03 -4.60 -11.06
N GLU A 22 16.77 -4.62 -12.17
CA GLU A 22 18.13 -5.16 -12.23
C GLU A 22 18.24 -6.56 -11.60
N GLU A 23 18.99 -6.70 -10.51
CA GLU A 23 19.18 -7.95 -9.76
C GLU A 23 18.22 -8.09 -8.55
N SER A 24 17.17 -7.26 -8.49
CA SER A 24 16.22 -7.19 -7.38
C SER A 24 14.76 -7.27 -7.82
N ILE A 25 13.87 -7.55 -6.87
CA ILE A 25 12.42 -7.59 -7.09
C ILE A 25 11.76 -6.57 -6.16
N LEU A 26 11.00 -5.65 -6.74
CA LEU A 26 10.19 -4.68 -6.02
C LEU A 26 8.74 -5.15 -5.97
N TYR A 27 8.22 -5.33 -4.76
CA TYR A 27 6.83 -5.63 -4.49
C TYR A 27 6.09 -4.35 -4.16
N VAL A 28 4.95 -4.10 -4.80
CA VAL A 28 4.11 -2.92 -4.57
C VAL A 28 2.65 -3.33 -4.38
N GLU A 29 2.09 -3.07 -3.20
CA GLU A 29 0.69 -3.35 -2.89
C GLU A 29 -0.07 -2.06 -2.54
N PRO A 30 -0.99 -1.59 -3.40
CA PRO A 30 -1.81 -0.43 -3.11
C PRO A 30 -2.93 -0.78 -2.13
N LEU A 31 -3.14 0.09 -1.13
CA LEU A 31 -4.23 -0.01 -0.17
C LEU A 31 -5.26 1.09 -0.43
N TYR A 32 -6.49 0.66 -0.72
CA TYR A 32 -7.62 1.53 -0.93
C TYR A 32 -8.52 1.54 0.30
N LEU A 33 -9.11 2.69 0.62
CA LEU A 33 -10.25 2.77 1.54
C LEU A 33 -11.51 3.00 0.73
N ARG A 34 -12.53 2.18 0.99
CA ARG A 34 -13.88 2.35 0.44
C ARG A 34 -14.82 2.72 1.59
N ALA A 35 -15.55 3.82 1.43
CA ALA A 35 -16.65 4.17 2.33
C ALA A 35 -17.88 3.27 2.07
N GLU A 36 -18.69 3.02 3.10
CA GLU A 36 -19.83 2.10 3.06
C GLU A 36 -20.90 2.38 1.99
N LYS A 37 -20.97 3.60 1.41
CA LYS A 37 -21.99 3.95 0.40
C LYS A 37 -21.36 4.58 -0.83
N GLY A 38 -21.35 3.85 -1.95
CA GLY A 38 -21.32 4.40 -3.32
C GLY A 38 -20.07 5.18 -3.76
N GLU A 39 -19.07 5.37 -2.90
CA GLU A 39 -17.87 6.14 -3.23
C GLU A 39 -16.80 5.29 -3.91
N ILE A 40 -16.11 5.88 -4.89
CA ILE A 40 -14.97 5.28 -5.59
C ILE A 40 -13.86 5.03 -4.53
N PRO A 41 -13.24 3.83 -4.50
CA PRO A 41 -12.15 3.58 -3.57
C PRO A 41 -10.99 4.53 -3.82
N GLU A 42 -10.61 5.30 -2.79
CA GLU A 42 -9.44 6.17 -2.88
C GLU A 42 -8.20 5.40 -2.45
N LEU A 43 -7.10 5.57 -3.20
CA LEU A 43 -5.79 5.11 -2.75
C LEU A 43 -5.42 5.89 -1.49
N LYS A 44 -5.13 5.17 -0.40
CA LYS A 44 -4.77 5.79 0.87
C LYS A 44 -3.34 5.55 1.24
N ARG A 45 -2.81 4.37 0.93
CA ARG A 45 -1.43 4.00 1.24
C ARG A 45 -0.88 3.09 0.16
N VAL A 46 0.45 3.04 0.05
CA VAL A 46 1.18 2.11 -0.79
C VAL A 46 2.18 1.37 0.09
N ILE A 47 2.16 0.04 0.01
CA ILE A 47 3.17 -0.81 0.64
C ILE A 47 4.22 -1.13 -0.43
N VAL A 48 5.49 -0.98 -0.10
CA VAL A 48 6.61 -1.38 -0.96
C VAL A 48 7.56 -2.31 -0.21
N SER A 49 8.17 -3.26 -0.92
CA SER A 49 9.21 -4.13 -0.37
C SER A 49 10.27 -4.49 -1.41
N ASN A 50 11.53 -4.54 -0.99
CA ASN A 50 12.68 -5.06 -1.76
C ASN A 50 12.98 -6.54 -1.46
N GLY A 51 12.10 -7.23 -0.72
CA GLY A 51 12.28 -8.61 -0.25
C GLY A 51 12.90 -8.74 1.15
N SER A 52 13.63 -7.72 1.62
CA SER A 52 14.22 -7.68 2.97
C SER A 52 13.48 -6.71 3.89
N ASP A 53 13.15 -5.55 3.35
CA ASP A 53 12.53 -4.43 4.06
C ASP A 53 11.12 -4.18 3.51
N VAL A 54 10.23 -3.68 4.37
CA VAL A 54 8.85 -3.35 4.02
C VAL A 54 8.53 -1.96 4.55
N MET A 55 8.15 -1.05 3.65
CA MET A 55 7.79 0.32 3.98
C MET A 55 6.39 0.67 3.52
N ILE A 56 5.75 1.60 4.24
CA ILE A 56 4.42 2.11 3.92
C ILE A 56 4.49 3.62 3.72
N GLY A 57 4.04 4.06 2.55
CA GLY A 57 3.93 5.47 2.18
C GLY A 57 2.48 5.91 1.92
N ASN A 58 2.28 7.22 1.88
CA ASN A 58 1.03 7.84 1.44
C ASN A 58 0.82 7.69 -0.08
N ASN A 59 1.90 7.58 -0.82
CA ASN A 59 1.95 7.31 -2.25
C ASN A 59 3.20 6.46 -2.56
N LEU A 60 3.40 6.11 -3.84
CA LEU A 60 4.54 5.27 -4.25
C LEU A 60 5.88 5.95 -3.97
N GLU A 61 6.00 7.24 -4.26
CA GLU A 61 7.23 8.01 -4.07
C GLU A 61 7.65 8.05 -2.59
N ASP A 62 6.76 8.46 -1.68
CA ASP A 62 6.98 8.47 -0.22
C ASP A 62 7.33 7.07 0.31
N ALA A 63 6.74 6.02 -0.26
CA ALA A 63 7.05 4.65 0.15
C ALA A 63 8.46 4.23 -0.30
N LEU A 64 8.85 4.61 -1.52
CA LEU A 64 10.19 4.32 -2.08
C LEU A 64 11.28 5.12 -1.38
N GLU A 65 11.05 6.41 -1.12
CA GLU A 65 11.98 7.23 -0.34
C GLU A 65 12.25 6.58 1.02
N LYS A 66 11.22 6.11 1.72
CA LYS A 66 11.39 5.42 3.00
C LYS A 66 12.13 4.08 2.91
N LEU A 67 12.05 3.39 1.76
CA LEU A 67 12.65 2.07 1.57
C LEU A 67 14.16 2.14 1.31
N PHE A 68 14.63 3.23 0.71
CA PHE A 68 16.01 3.40 0.26
C PHE A 68 16.81 4.46 1.04
N VAL A 69 16.24 5.00 2.12
CA VAL A 69 16.85 5.98 3.03
C VAL A 69 17.39 5.33 4.30
#